data_AF-A0A933EEH7-F1
#
_entry.id   AF-A0A933EEH7-F1
#
_cell.length_a   1.000
_cell.length_b   1.000
_cell.length_c   1.000
_cell.angle_alpha   90.00
_cell.angle_beta   90.00
_cell.angle_gamma   90.00
#
_symmetry.space_group_name_H-M   'P 1'
#
loop_
_entity.id
_entity.type
_entity.pdbx_description
1 polymer ?
#
loop_
_entity_poly.entity_id
_entity_poly.type
_entity_poly.pdbx_seq_one_letter_code
_entity_poly.pdbx_strand_id
1 'polypeptide(L)'
;MRKKLERDRSREPLVEAVSRSLWPWPDALLLASVGLVAALDYVSTFAFLELSGSDHVYEAGPIASWALRQGGFGGLFLADVTAVGILILLALVLRSLHFRFGFRGYGRATFVIVLLPYFVVTLAAVFNNIILTFI
;
A
#
# COMPACT_ATOMS: atom_id res chain seq x y z
N MET A 1 6.44 -3.44 34.36
CA MET A 1 5.66 -3.80 33.16
C MET A 1 4.17 -3.44 33.26
N ARG A 2 3.45 -3.77 34.34
CA ARG A 2 1.99 -3.47 34.48
C ARG A 2 1.58 -2.00 34.24
N LYS A 3 2.29 -1.02 34.83
CA LYS A 3 2.01 0.42 34.61
C LYS A 3 2.17 0.89 33.14
N LYS A 4 3.02 0.24 32.34
CA LYS A 4 3.18 0.59 30.91
C LYS A 4 2.00 0.04 30.10
N LEU A 5 1.61 -1.19 30.36
CA LEU A 5 0.43 -1.84 29.75
C LEU A 5 -0.87 -1.07 30.03
N GLU A 6 -1.05 -0.56 31.26
CA GLU A 6 -2.20 0.27 31.62
C GLU A 6 -2.20 1.63 30.90
N ARG A 7 -1.02 2.22 30.72
CA ARG A 7 -0.86 3.48 29.98
C ARG A 7 -1.14 3.32 28.49
N ASP A 8 -0.74 2.21 27.88
CA ASP A 8 -1.06 1.92 26.47
C ASP A 8 -2.55 1.63 26.29
N ARG A 9 -3.20 0.94 27.23
CA ARG A 9 -4.67 0.78 27.23
C ARG A 9 -5.42 2.10 27.32
N SER A 10 -4.95 3.07 28.12
CA SER A 10 -5.60 4.39 28.17
C SER A 10 -5.52 5.17 26.85
N ARG A 11 -4.59 4.81 25.95
CA ARG A 11 -4.38 5.46 24.66
C ARG A 11 -5.10 4.78 23.51
N GLU A 12 -5.59 3.55 23.69
CA GLU A 12 -6.41 2.85 22.69
C GLU A 12 -7.54 3.70 22.09
N PRO A 13 -8.40 4.37 22.87
CA PRO A 13 -9.50 5.14 22.30
C PRO A 13 -9.01 6.32 21.45
N LEU A 14 -7.88 6.93 21.82
CA LEU A 14 -7.27 8.02 21.05
C LEU A 14 -6.65 7.49 19.75
N VAL A 15 -5.93 6.37 19.81
CA VAL A 15 -5.33 5.72 18.64
C VAL A 15 -6.41 5.24 17.66
N GLU A 16 -7.50 4.68 18.18
CA GLU A 16 -8.65 4.30 17.37
C GLU A 16 -9.32 5.53 16.74
N ALA A 17 -9.54 6.60 17.49
CA ALA A 17 -10.11 7.84 16.97
C ALA A 17 -9.25 8.45 15.85
N VAL A 18 -7.92 8.50 16.03
CA VAL A 18 -6.99 8.96 14.98
C VAL A 18 -7.07 8.06 13.75
N SER A 19 -7.09 6.73 13.93
CA SER A 19 -7.21 5.80 12.80
C SER A 19 -8.52 5.96 12.03
N ARG A 20 -9.63 6.24 12.72
CA ARG A 20 -10.93 6.53 12.11
C ARG A 20 -10.96 7.91 11.44
N SER A 21 -10.22 8.88 11.96
CA SER A 21 -10.06 10.18 11.30
C SER A 21 -9.26 10.08 10.01
N LEU A 22 -8.21 9.25 9.99
CA LEU A 22 -7.38 9.02 8.80
C LEU A 22 -8.11 8.19 7.74
N TRP A 23 -8.84 7.16 8.18
CA TRP A 23 -9.67 6.33 7.32
C TRP A 23 -11.02 6.09 8.00
N PRO A 24 -12.09 6.83 7.66
CA PRO A 24 -13.38 6.70 8.32
C PRO A 24 -14.13 5.42 7.93
N TRP A 25 -13.76 4.81 6.81
CA TRP A 25 -14.46 3.65 6.26
C TRP A 25 -14.04 2.32 6.92
N PRO A 26 -14.79 1.23 6.66
CA PRO A 26 -14.37 -0.13 6.96
C PRO A 26 -12.98 -0.48 6.42
N ASP A 27 -12.27 -1.33 7.15
CA ASP A 27 -10.92 -1.78 6.77
C ASP A 27 -10.93 -2.58 5.45
N ALA A 28 -12.04 -3.27 5.17
CA ALA A 28 -12.26 -3.96 3.90
C ALA A 28 -12.24 -3.01 2.70
N LEU A 29 -12.74 -1.78 2.86
CA LEU A 29 -12.65 -0.77 1.82
C LEU A 29 -11.22 -0.28 1.62
N LEU A 30 -10.40 -0.20 2.68
CA LEU A 30 -8.98 0.15 2.51
C LEU A 30 -8.25 -0.91 1.68
N LEU A 31 -8.51 -2.20 1.96
CA LEU A 31 -7.96 -3.30 1.16
C LEU A 31 -8.43 -3.24 -0.30
N ALA A 32 -9.73 -3.05 -0.51
CA ALA A 32 -10.28 -2.95 -1.85
C ALA A 32 -9.69 -1.77 -2.62
N SER A 33 -9.55 -0.61 -1.97
CA SER A 33 -8.95 0.60 -2.55
C SER A 33 -7.46 0.41 -2.86
N VAL A 34 -6.70 -0.24 -1.98
CA VAL A 34 -5.29 -0.58 -2.24
C VAL A 34 -5.17 -1.52 -3.43
N GLY A 35 -6.00 -2.57 -3.50
CA GLY A 35 -6.01 -3.50 -4.62
C GLY A 35 -6.40 -2.82 -5.94
N LEU A 36 -7.40 -1.94 -5.90
CA LEU A 36 -7.84 -1.16 -7.06
C LEU A 36 -6.74 -0.21 -7.55
N VAL A 37 -6.10 0.52 -6.65
CA VAL A 37 -5.03 1.47 -6.99
C VAL A 37 -3.80 0.74 -7.51
N ALA A 38 -3.43 -0.41 -6.95
CA ALA A 38 -2.35 -1.24 -7.50
C ALA A 38 -2.67 -1.75 -8.91
N ALA A 39 -3.92 -2.16 -9.17
CA ALA A 39 -4.35 -2.55 -10.51
C ALA A 39 -4.33 -1.36 -11.50
N LEU A 40 -4.76 -0.18 -11.06
CA LEU A 40 -4.70 1.04 -11.86
C LEU A 40 -3.24 1.46 -12.15
N ASP A 41 -2.34 1.29 -11.19
CA ASP A 41 -0.92 1.61 -11.36
C ASP A 41 -0.29 0.74 -12.44
N TYR A 42 -0.56 -0.56 -12.39
CA TYR A 42 -0.16 -1.49 -13.42
C TYR A 42 -0.72 -1.13 -14.80
N VAL A 43 -2.03 -0.85 -14.90
CA VAL A 43 -2.68 -0.48 -16.16
C VAL A 43 -2.14 0.85 -16.69
N SER A 44 -1.89 1.83 -15.82
CA SER A 44 -1.35 3.13 -16.22
C SER A 44 0.10 3.02 -16.71
N THR A 45 0.92 2.19 -16.05
CA THR A 45 2.29 1.91 -16.47
C THR A 45 2.32 1.17 -17.81
N PHE A 46 1.40 0.22 -18.00
CA PHE A 46 1.22 -0.48 -19.28
C PHE A 46 0.84 0.48 -20.40
N ALA A 47 -0.19 1.31 -20.18
CA ALA A 47 -0.64 2.30 -21.17
C ALA A 47 0.47 3.30 -21.51
N PHE A 48 1.19 3.81 -20.51
CA PHE A 48 2.30 4.73 -20.70
C PHE A 48 3.39 4.13 -21.60
N LEU A 49 3.82 2.91 -21.31
CA LEU A 49 4.91 2.27 -22.05
C LEU A 49 4.50 1.85 -23.47
N GLU A 50 3.27 1.37 -23.66
CA GLU A 50 2.74 1.00 -24.98
C GLU A 50 2.56 2.24 -25.87
N LEU A 51 2.07 3.36 -25.30
CA LEU A 51 1.80 4.60 -26.05
C LEU A 51 3.06 5.47 -26.24
N SER A 52 3.98 5.47 -25.28
CA SER A 52 5.23 6.26 -25.35
C SER A 52 6.24 5.66 -26.34
N GLY A 53 6.16 4.36 -26.66
CA GLY A 53 7.08 3.69 -27.57
C GLY A 53 8.54 3.69 -27.10
N SER A 54 8.78 4.02 -25.82
CA SER A 54 10.09 4.14 -25.20
C SER A 54 10.40 2.90 -24.37
N ASP A 55 11.43 2.16 -24.77
CA ASP A 55 12.00 1.04 -23.99
C ASP A 55 12.69 1.51 -22.68
N HIS A 56 12.75 2.82 -22.45
CA HIS A 56 13.48 3.41 -21.33
C HIS A 56 12.53 3.93 -20.26
N VAL A 57 12.26 3.06 -19.29
CA VAL A 57 11.56 3.42 -18.06
C VAL A 57 12.53 4.15 -17.14
N TYR A 58 12.81 5.41 -17.46
CA TYR A 58 13.81 6.22 -16.75
C TYR A 58 13.39 6.58 -15.31
N GLU A 59 12.14 6.29 -14.92
CA GLU A 59 11.60 6.55 -13.58
C GLU A 59 11.34 5.30 -12.73
N ALA A 60 11.45 4.10 -13.31
CA ALA A 60 11.20 2.88 -12.57
C ALA A 60 12.45 2.50 -11.78
N GLY A 61 12.33 2.50 -10.45
CA GLY A 61 13.43 2.23 -9.53
C GLY A 61 14.21 0.93 -9.80
N PRO A 62 15.32 0.67 -9.07
CA PRO A 62 16.26 -0.41 -9.37
C PRO A 62 15.63 -1.81 -9.49
N ILE A 63 14.56 -2.05 -8.73
CA ILE A 63 13.82 -3.32 -8.72
C ILE A 63 12.93 -3.45 -9.95
N ALA A 64 12.24 -2.38 -10.33
CA ALA A 64 11.35 -2.36 -11.48
C ALA A 64 12.12 -2.43 -12.80
N SER A 65 13.26 -1.74 -12.90
CA SER A 65 14.19 -1.87 -14.04
C SER A 65 14.80 -3.27 -14.16
N TRP A 66 15.14 -3.91 -13.05
CA TRP A 66 15.57 -5.31 -13.05
C TRP A 66 14.45 -6.27 -13.48
N ALA A 67 13.23 -6.07 -12.97
CA ALA A 67 12.08 -6.91 -13.28
C ALA A 67 11.68 -6.83 -14.77
N LEU A 68 11.71 -5.62 -15.36
CA LEU A 68 11.51 -5.42 -16.79
C LEU A 68 12.57 -6.13 -17.63
N ARG A 69 13.85 -6.10 -17.21
CA ARG A 69 14.93 -6.78 -17.94
C ARG A 69 14.84 -8.30 -17.91
N GLN A 70 14.36 -8.89 -16.82
CA GLN A 70 14.27 -10.35 -16.68
C GLN A 70 12.95 -10.96 -17.14
N GLY A 71 11.83 -10.24 -17.00
CA GLY A 71 10.50 -10.79 -17.27
C GLY A 71 9.59 -9.89 -18.09
N GLY A 72 10.10 -8.79 -18.65
CA GLY A 72 9.26 -7.79 -19.33
C GLY A 72 8.15 -7.26 -18.41
N PHE A 73 6.98 -6.99 -18.98
CA PHE A 73 5.80 -6.58 -18.23
C PHE A 73 5.31 -7.60 -17.20
N GLY A 74 5.43 -8.89 -17.50
CA GLY A 74 5.06 -9.95 -16.57
C GLY A 74 5.94 -9.93 -15.32
N GLY A 75 7.22 -9.58 -15.46
CA GLY A 75 8.14 -9.39 -14.35
C GLY A 75 7.78 -8.18 -13.49
N LEU A 76 7.42 -7.05 -14.11
CA LEU A 76 6.97 -5.85 -13.41
C LEU A 76 5.68 -6.13 -12.61
N PHE A 77 4.69 -6.78 -13.24
CA PHE A 77 3.46 -7.21 -12.57
C PHE A 77 3.75 -8.10 -11.36
N LEU A 78 4.64 -9.08 -11.51
CA LEU A 78 4.99 -9.99 -10.42
C LEU A 78 5.65 -9.25 -9.26
N ALA A 79 6.53 -8.30 -9.56
CA ALA A 79 7.21 -7.48 -8.56
C ALA A 79 6.19 -6.64 -7.77
N ASP A 80 5.25 -5.98 -8.45
CA ASP A 80 4.21 -5.16 -7.82
C ASP A 80 3.25 -5.99 -6.98
N VAL A 81 2.73 -7.10 -7.53
CA VAL A 81 1.85 -8.02 -6.79
C VAL A 81 2.58 -8.58 -5.56
N THR A 82 3.87 -8.90 -5.68
CA THR A 82 4.67 -9.40 -4.55
C THR A 82 4.86 -8.32 -3.49
N ALA A 83 5.22 -7.10 -3.88
CA ALA A 83 5.42 -5.98 -2.96
C ALA A 83 4.13 -5.65 -2.20
N VAL A 84 3.00 -5.53 -2.92
CA VAL A 84 1.67 -5.31 -2.34
C VAL A 84 1.25 -6.47 -1.44
N GLY A 85 1.47 -7.70 -1.90
CA GLY A 85 1.17 -8.91 -1.15
C GLY A 85 1.92 -8.95 0.19
N ILE A 86 3.23 -8.64 0.19
CA ILE A 86 4.04 -8.55 1.41
C ILE A 86 3.50 -7.46 2.35
N LEU A 87 3.15 -6.28 1.82
CA LEU A 87 2.57 -5.18 2.59
C LEU A 87 1.24 -5.56 3.25
N ILE A 88 0.34 -6.20 2.50
CA ILE A 88 -0.95 -6.68 3.01
C ILE A 88 -0.73 -7.75 4.09
N LEU A 89 0.15 -8.73 3.83
CA LEU A 89 0.47 -9.77 4.81
C LEU A 89 1.07 -9.18 6.08
N LEU A 90 1.99 -8.22 5.96
CA LEU A 90 2.58 -7.52 7.09
C LEU A 90 1.50 -6.78 7.91
N ALA A 91 0.60 -6.06 7.23
CA ALA A 91 -0.52 -5.38 7.89
C ALA A 91 -1.44 -6.36 8.63
N LEU A 92 -1.74 -7.52 8.04
CA LEU A 92 -2.55 -8.57 8.66
C LEU A 92 -1.86 -9.24 9.85
N VAL A 93 -0.56 -9.54 9.73
CA VAL A 93 0.25 -10.12 10.82
C VAL A 93 0.31 -9.16 12.00
N LEU A 94 0.63 -7.89 11.74
CA LEU A 94 0.68 -6.87 12.78
C LEU A 94 -0.69 -6.70 13.46
N ARG A 95 -1.78 -6.67 12.69
CA ARG A 95 -3.14 -6.64 13.24
C ARG A 95 -3.42 -7.85 14.13
N SER A 96 -3.07 -9.05 13.68
CA SER A 96 -3.27 -10.31 14.42
C SER A 96 -2.49 -10.31 15.74
N LEU A 97 -1.25 -9.82 15.74
CA LEU A 97 -0.45 -9.65 16.95
C LEU A 97 -1.13 -8.71 17.95
N HIS A 98 -1.55 -7.53 17.53
CA HIS A 98 -2.23 -6.57 18.42
C HIS A 98 -3.53 -7.14 18.98
N PHE A 99 -4.30 -7.88 18.17
CA PHE A 99 -5.50 -8.56 18.64
C PHE A 99 -5.18 -9.63 19.69
N ARG A 100 -4.11 -10.41 19.49
CA ARG A 100 -3.65 -11.45 20.43
C ARG A 100 -3.18 -10.86 21.77
N PHE A 101 -2.60 -9.66 21.77
CA PHE A 101 -2.21 -8.97 23.00
C PHE A 101 -3.35 -8.17 23.67
N GLY A 102 -4.57 -8.22 23.11
CA GLY A 102 -5.75 -7.56 23.68
C GLY A 102 -5.83 -6.06 23.41
N PHE A 103 -5.12 -5.57 22.40
CA PHE A 103 -5.10 -4.17 21.96
C PHE A 103 -5.89 -4.00 20.65
N ARG A 104 -7.23 -4.00 20.73
CA ARG A 104 -8.12 -3.96 19.57
C ARG A 104 -8.03 -2.63 18.81
N GLY A 105 -7.88 -1.51 19.51
CA GLY A 105 -7.79 -0.18 18.88
C GLY A 105 -6.51 -0.01 18.04
N TYR A 106 -5.42 -0.63 18.48
CA TYR A 106 -4.15 -0.62 17.77
C TYR A 106 -4.18 -1.48 16.50
N GLY A 107 -4.99 -2.54 16.45
CA GLY A 107 -5.11 -3.40 15.27
C GLY A 107 -5.58 -2.64 14.02
N ARG A 108 -6.57 -1.74 14.15
CA ARG A 108 -7.02 -0.87 13.05
C ARG A 108 -5.97 0.19 12.73
N ALA A 109 -5.41 0.84 13.74
CA ALA A 109 -4.42 1.89 13.53
C ALA A 109 -3.19 1.37 12.77
N THR A 110 -2.64 0.21 13.13
CA THR A 110 -1.53 -0.39 12.40
C THR A 110 -1.92 -0.74 10.96
N PHE A 111 -3.14 -1.24 10.74
CA PHE A 111 -3.63 -1.53 9.41
C PHE A 111 -3.67 -0.28 8.51
N VAL A 112 -4.22 0.81 9.04
CA VAL A 112 -4.30 2.10 8.33
C VAL A 112 -2.92 2.71 8.12
N ILE A 113 -2.06 2.74 9.15
CA ILE A 113 -0.72 3.33 9.07
C ILE A 113 0.18 2.61 8.07
N VAL A 114 0.01 1.30 7.90
CA VAL A 114 0.80 0.52 6.93
C VAL A 114 0.28 0.69 5.51
N LEU A 115 -1.03 0.64 5.30
CA LEU A 115 -1.61 0.62 3.94
C LEU A 115 -1.89 2.01 3.36
N LEU A 116 -2.19 3.01 4.19
CA LEU A 116 -2.53 4.35 3.72
C LEU A 116 -1.36 5.06 3.02
N PRO A 117 -0.11 5.02 3.52
CA PRO A 117 1.02 5.61 2.81
C PRO A 117 1.26 4.95 1.45
N TYR A 118 1.14 3.62 1.37
CA TYR A 118 1.21 2.90 0.11
C TYR A 118 0.14 3.39 -0.86
N PHE A 119 -1.13 3.43 -0.43
CA PHE A 119 -2.23 3.93 -1.23
C PHE A 119 -1.97 5.34 -1.79
N VAL A 120 -1.48 6.27 -0.95
CA VAL A 120 -1.20 7.66 -1.37
C VAL A 120 -0.07 7.73 -2.40
N VAL A 121 1.02 7.00 -2.17
CA VAL A 121 2.19 6.99 -3.08
C VAL A 121 1.80 6.37 -4.42
N THR A 122 1.12 5.23 -4.41
CA THR A 122 0.69 4.55 -5.64
C THR A 122 -0.34 5.38 -6.40
N LEU A 123 -1.25 6.06 -5.70
CA LEU A 123 -2.18 6.98 -6.36
C LEU A 123 -1.43 8.13 -7.06
N ALA A 124 -0.41 8.70 -6.43
CA ALA A 124 0.43 9.71 -7.06
C ALA A 124 1.18 9.18 -8.29
N ALA A 125 1.68 7.95 -8.24
CA ALA A 125 2.32 7.27 -9.37
C ALA A 125 1.35 7.07 -10.54
N VAL A 126 0.13 6.59 -10.27
CA VAL A 126 -0.95 6.45 -11.27
C VAL A 126 -1.21 7.78 -11.97
N PHE A 127 -1.39 8.87 -11.20
CA PHE A 127 -1.63 10.19 -11.77
C PHE A 127 -0.44 10.66 -12.62
N ASN A 128 0.79 10.45 -12.16
CA ASN A 128 1.99 10.80 -12.92
C ASN A 128 2.03 10.07 -14.26
N ASN A 129 1.84 8.75 -14.25
CA ASN A 129 1.85 7.93 -15.46
C ASN A 129 0.75 8.36 -16.44
N ILE A 130 -0.46 8.63 -15.95
CA ILE A 130 -1.56 9.13 -16.78
C ILE A 130 -1.18 10.47 -17.42
N ILE A 131 -0.69 11.44 -16.65
CA ILE A 131 -0.30 12.76 -17.15
C ILE A 131 0.79 12.64 -18.22
N LEU A 132 1.84 11.86 -17.94
CA LEU A 132 2.95 11.63 -18.88
C LEU A 132 2.52 10.89 -20.15
N THR A 133 1.42 10.15 -20.11
CA THR A 133 0.87 9.47 -21.30
C THR A 133 0.21 10.46 -22.27
N PHE A 134 -0.32 11.58 -21.78
CA PHE A 134 -1.08 12.56 -22.58
C PHE A 134 -0.30 13.83 -22.95
N ILE A 135 0.94 13.99 -22.46
CA ILE A 135 1.85 15.10 -22.78
C ILE A 135 2.87 14.60 -23.81
#